data_AF-A0A1M7ZMA6-F1
#
_entry.id   AF-A0A1M7ZMA6-F1
#
_cell.length_a   1.000
_cell.length_b   1.000
_cell.length_c   1.000
_cell.angle_alpha   90.00
_cell.angle_beta   90.00
_cell.angle_gamma   90.00
#
_symmetry.space_group_name_H-M   'P 1'
#
loop_
_entity.id
_entity.type
_entity.pdbx_description
1 polymer ?
#
loop_
_entity_poly.entity_id
_entity_poly.type
_entity_poly.pdbx_seq_one_letter_code
_entity_poly.pdbx_strand_id
1 'polypeptide(L)'
;MSARHSPLLACVLAVTALAVQPAFAADLATPAPLPGMAAAKAPVPACDDSAVQSAVARSIARAIPSYYDGVTVQGASHILETGVVVGPENPYAKRYCSAQLALSSGMVNPAYYVIAQNYGFVGVSWNVETCMTGKDKWFVYGANCSTVMMPPSQ
;
A
#
# COMPACT_ATOMS: atom_id res chain seq x y z
N MET A 1 -32.96 -62.27 -8.90
CA MET A 1 -34.00 -61.95 -7.90
C MET A 1 -33.36 -61.00 -6.91
N SER A 2 -33.59 -59.68 -7.02
CA SER A 2 -34.79 -58.92 -6.60
C SER A 2 -34.41 -58.15 -5.32
N ALA A 3 -34.60 -56.85 -5.14
CA ALA A 3 -34.92 -55.74 -6.03
C ALA A 3 -34.55 -54.45 -5.27
N ARG A 4 -34.02 -53.46 -5.98
CA ARG A 4 -33.83 -52.10 -5.47
C ARG A 4 -35.19 -51.41 -5.37
N HIS A 5 -35.49 -50.75 -4.26
CA HIS A 5 -36.59 -49.79 -4.19
C HIS A 5 -36.15 -48.56 -3.40
N SER A 6 -35.86 -47.49 -4.12
CA SER A 6 -36.06 -46.13 -3.62
C SER A 6 -37.56 -45.85 -3.52
N PRO A 7 -37.97 -44.99 -2.58
CA PRO A 7 -38.87 -43.93 -2.98
C PRO A 7 -38.37 -42.55 -2.53
N LEU A 8 -38.55 -41.65 -3.48
CA LEU A 8 -38.51 -40.20 -3.39
C LEU A 8 -39.58 -39.64 -2.43
N LEU A 9 -39.38 -38.37 -2.09
CA LEU A 9 -40.35 -37.38 -1.61
C LEU A 9 -40.78 -37.45 -0.14
N ALA A 10 -40.16 -36.57 0.67
CA ALA A 10 -40.90 -35.77 1.64
C ALA A 10 -40.32 -34.36 1.67
N CYS A 11 -40.96 -33.46 0.92
CA CYS A 11 -40.86 -32.02 1.11
C CYS A 11 -41.31 -31.66 2.53
N VAL A 12 -40.46 -31.05 3.35
CA VAL A 12 -40.92 -30.11 4.37
C VAL A 12 -39.92 -28.95 4.45
N LEU A 13 -40.50 -27.75 4.38
CA LEU A 13 -39.85 -26.45 4.41
C LEU A 13 -39.03 -26.23 5.69
N ALA A 14 -37.86 -25.63 5.54
CA ALA A 14 -37.27 -24.73 6.53
C ALA A 14 -36.43 -23.66 5.84
N VAL A 15 -37.10 -22.77 5.10
CA VAL A 15 -36.59 -21.43 4.82
C VAL A 15 -36.76 -20.64 6.10
N THR A 16 -35.70 -20.45 6.90
CA THR A 16 -35.59 -19.37 7.90
C THR A 16 -34.19 -19.34 8.51
N ALA A 17 -33.33 -18.48 7.96
CA ALA A 17 -32.38 -17.64 8.70
C ALA A 17 -31.55 -16.88 7.67
N LEU A 18 -32.15 -15.88 7.02
CA LEU A 18 -31.32 -14.80 6.48
C LEU A 18 -30.65 -14.14 7.69
N ALA A 19 -29.34 -14.29 7.80
CA ALA A 19 -28.54 -13.48 8.69
C ALA A 19 -28.73 -12.02 8.26
N VAL A 20 -29.44 -11.25 9.07
CA VAL A 20 -29.54 -9.80 8.94
C VAL A 20 -28.14 -9.26 9.22
N GLN A 21 -27.38 -8.96 8.17
CA GLN A 21 -26.14 -8.20 8.33
C GLN A 21 -26.53 -6.74 8.65
N PRO A 22 -25.92 -6.10 9.66
CA PRO A 22 -26.06 -4.66 9.80
C PRO A 22 -25.39 -4.00 8.59
N ALA A 23 -26.18 -3.28 7.80
CA ALA A 23 -25.67 -2.36 6.81
C ALA A 23 -25.15 -1.12 7.56
N PHE A 24 -23.84 -1.00 7.72
CA PHE A 24 -23.25 0.28 8.07
C PHE A 24 -23.33 1.18 6.84
N ALA A 25 -24.36 2.03 6.80
CA ALA A 25 -24.39 3.15 5.87
C ALA A 25 -23.18 4.05 6.19
N ALA A 26 -22.23 4.11 5.25
CA ALA A 26 -21.16 5.08 5.27
C ALA A 26 -21.74 6.45 4.87
N ASP A 27 -22.37 7.15 5.81
CA ASP A 27 -22.71 8.56 5.63
C ASP A 27 -21.48 9.42 5.92
N LEU A 28 -20.59 9.48 4.94
CA LEU A 28 -19.79 10.67 4.68
C LEU A 28 -20.15 11.16 3.29
N ALA A 29 -21.28 11.86 3.19
CA ALA A 29 -21.50 12.78 2.10
C ALA A 29 -20.44 13.89 2.21
N THR A 30 -19.25 13.65 1.64
CA THR A 30 -18.33 14.73 1.31
C THR A 30 -19.04 15.65 0.32
N PRO A 31 -19.20 16.95 0.62
CA PRO A 31 -19.77 17.87 -0.35
C PRO A 31 -18.95 17.78 -1.64
N ALA A 32 -19.65 17.67 -2.76
CA ALA A 32 -19.01 17.76 -4.06
C ALA A 32 -18.21 19.07 -4.11
N PRO A 33 -16.93 19.03 -4.52
CA PRO A 33 -16.14 20.24 -4.67
C PRO A 33 -16.85 21.18 -5.65
N LEU A 34 -16.84 22.47 -5.35
CA LEU A 34 -17.30 23.50 -6.28
C LEU A 34 -16.62 23.31 -7.65
N PRO A 35 -17.30 23.55 -8.78
CA PRO A 35 -16.68 23.46 -10.10
C PRO A 35 -15.44 24.36 -10.15
N GLY A 36 -14.26 23.75 -10.27
CA GLY A 36 -12.97 24.46 -10.29
C GLY A 36 -12.12 24.34 -9.02
N MET A 37 -12.66 23.83 -7.91
CA MET A 37 -11.85 23.37 -6.77
C MET A 37 -11.65 21.86 -6.92
N ALA A 38 -10.43 21.42 -7.23
CA ALA A 38 -10.08 20.01 -7.05
C ALA A 38 -10.39 19.64 -5.59
N ALA A 39 -11.11 18.52 -5.38
CA ALA A 39 -11.32 17.95 -4.05
C ALA A 39 -10.00 18.02 -3.27
N ALA A 40 -10.03 18.49 -2.02
CA ALA A 40 -8.88 18.44 -1.12
C ALA A 40 -8.35 17.00 -1.16
N LYS A 41 -7.26 16.81 -1.90
CA LYS A 41 -6.85 15.50 -2.36
C LYS A 41 -6.28 14.80 -1.11
N ALA A 42 -6.92 13.69 -0.73
CA ALA A 42 -6.71 13.05 0.57
C ALA A 42 -5.22 12.97 0.94
N PRO A 43 -4.83 13.37 2.17
CA PRO A 43 -3.45 13.22 2.61
C PRO A 43 -3.04 11.74 2.47
N VAL A 44 -1.84 11.51 1.93
CA VAL A 44 -1.29 10.16 1.88
C VAL A 44 -1.14 9.59 3.30
N PRO A 45 -1.27 8.26 3.50
CA PRO A 45 -1.21 7.64 4.82
C PRO A 45 0.09 7.94 5.57
N ALA A 46 0.09 7.65 6.88
CA ALA A 46 1.28 7.73 7.72
C ALA A 46 2.34 6.71 7.31
N CYS A 47 3.61 6.99 7.62
CA CYS A 47 4.73 6.11 7.28
C CYS A 47 4.55 4.69 7.85
N ASP A 48 4.10 4.56 9.09
CA ASP A 48 3.94 3.29 9.80
C ASP A 48 2.60 2.58 9.57
N ASP A 49 1.74 3.12 8.70
CA ASP A 49 0.48 2.49 8.33
C ASP A 49 0.72 1.09 7.75
N SER A 50 -0.03 0.09 8.23
CA SER A 50 0.12 -1.30 7.81
C SER A 50 -0.01 -1.52 6.30
N ALA A 51 -0.85 -0.74 5.61
CA ALA A 51 -1.00 -0.80 4.16
C ALA A 51 0.26 -0.26 3.46
N VAL A 52 0.88 0.79 4.01
CA VAL A 52 2.14 1.36 3.53
C VAL A 52 3.28 0.37 3.73
N GLN A 53 3.40 -0.24 4.91
CA GLN A 53 4.43 -1.26 5.18
C GLN A 53 4.27 -2.48 4.28
N SER A 54 3.03 -2.91 4.03
CA SER A 54 2.74 -3.94 3.03
C SER A 54 3.15 -3.52 1.61
N ALA A 55 3.00 -2.24 1.28
CA ALA A 55 3.40 -1.71 -0.03
C ALA A 55 4.92 -1.63 -0.18
N VAL A 56 5.64 -1.25 0.88
CA VAL A 56 7.11 -1.25 0.94
C VAL A 56 7.64 -2.67 0.74
N ALA A 57 7.11 -3.65 1.47
CA ALA A 57 7.49 -5.04 1.29
C ALA A 57 7.22 -5.54 -0.14
N ARG A 58 6.05 -5.19 -0.70
CA ARG A 58 5.67 -5.54 -2.07
C ARG A 58 6.57 -4.87 -3.13
N SER A 59 6.99 -3.62 -2.94
CA SER A 59 7.85 -2.95 -3.92
C SER A 59 9.22 -3.61 -4.02
N ILE A 60 9.78 -4.07 -2.90
CA ILE A 60 11.04 -4.83 -2.87
C ILE A 60 10.84 -6.22 -3.48
N ALA A 61 9.78 -6.94 -3.09
CA ALA A 61 9.52 -8.30 -3.56
C ALA A 61 9.19 -8.41 -5.06
N ARG A 62 8.71 -7.32 -5.68
CA ARG A 62 8.43 -7.25 -7.12
C ARG A 62 9.68 -7.03 -7.98
N ALA A 63 10.79 -6.59 -7.38
CA ALA A 63 12.02 -6.40 -8.12
C ALA A 63 12.50 -7.75 -8.67
N ILE A 64 13.12 -7.74 -9.86
CA ILE A 64 13.76 -8.94 -10.39
C ILE A 64 14.83 -9.44 -9.40
N PRO A 65 15.03 -10.76 -9.25
CA PRO A 65 15.96 -11.28 -8.24
C PRO A 65 17.37 -10.70 -8.32
N SER A 66 17.87 -10.40 -9.53
CA SER A 66 19.20 -9.80 -9.70
C SER A 66 19.34 -8.38 -9.15
N TYR A 67 18.23 -7.67 -8.88
CA TYR A 67 18.25 -6.30 -8.37
C TYR A 67 18.60 -6.24 -6.88
N TYR A 68 17.75 -6.83 -6.04
CA TYR A 68 17.92 -6.86 -4.58
C TYR A 68 18.41 -8.21 -4.05
N ASP A 69 18.99 -9.05 -4.91
CA ASP A 69 19.42 -10.42 -4.58
C ASP A 69 18.26 -11.32 -4.12
N GLY A 70 17.04 -11.04 -4.60
CA GLY A 70 15.84 -11.82 -4.30
C GLY A 70 15.38 -11.77 -2.84
N VAL A 71 15.91 -10.85 -2.03
CA VAL A 71 15.51 -10.71 -0.61
C VAL A 71 14.07 -10.22 -0.48
N THR A 72 13.41 -10.63 0.60
CA THR A 72 12.09 -10.14 0.98
C THR A 72 12.16 -9.39 2.31
N VAL A 73 11.24 -8.45 2.52
CA VAL A 73 11.13 -7.71 3.78
C VAL A 73 10.30 -8.55 4.76
N GLN A 74 10.87 -8.79 5.95
CA GLN A 74 10.24 -9.52 7.06
C GLN A 74 9.60 -8.58 8.08
N GLY A 75 10.09 -7.34 8.14
CA GLY A 75 9.55 -6.30 9.01
C GLY A 75 10.28 -4.98 8.82
N ALA A 76 9.71 -3.92 9.38
CA ALA A 76 10.31 -2.59 9.42
C ALA A 76 10.35 -2.08 10.86
N SER A 77 11.37 -1.30 11.17
CA SER A 77 11.59 -0.70 12.49
C SER A 77 12.22 0.69 12.32
N HIS A 78 12.26 1.49 13.39
CA HIS A 78 12.77 2.87 13.34
C HIS A 78 12.15 3.69 12.21
N ILE A 79 10.83 3.58 12.04
CA ILE A 79 10.09 4.28 10.99
C ILE A 79 9.96 5.74 11.38
N LEU A 80 10.48 6.64 10.55
CA LEU A 80 10.46 8.08 10.79
C LEU A 80 9.93 8.79 9.54
N GLU A 81 9.04 9.75 9.77
CA GLU A 81 8.67 10.72 8.74
C GLU A 81 9.76 11.78 8.62
N THR A 82 10.24 12.01 7.39
CA THR A 82 11.31 12.98 7.11
C THR A 82 10.78 14.25 6.46
N GLY A 83 9.56 14.23 5.93
CA GLY A 83 8.89 15.42 5.42
C GLY A 83 7.62 15.12 4.64
N VAL A 84 6.83 16.16 4.43
CA VAL A 84 5.63 16.12 3.60
C VAL A 84 5.67 17.28 2.62
N VAL A 85 5.45 16.99 1.34
CA VAL A 85 5.33 18.00 0.28
C VAL A 85 3.90 17.99 -0.24
N VAL A 86 3.21 19.12 -0.05
CA VAL A 86 1.89 19.42 -0.61
C VAL A 86 1.91 20.89 -1.02
N GLY A 87 1.65 21.20 -2.29
CA GLY A 87 1.75 22.59 -2.73
C GLY A 87 1.30 22.82 -4.18
N PRO A 88 1.16 24.09 -4.60
CA PRO A 88 0.80 24.44 -5.97
C PRO A 88 1.81 23.94 -7.02
N GLU A 89 3.08 23.78 -6.66
CA GLU A 89 4.15 23.26 -7.50
C GLU A 89 4.06 21.75 -7.74
N ASN A 90 3.43 21.00 -6.83
CA ASN A 90 3.17 19.59 -6.99
C ASN A 90 1.74 19.26 -6.52
N PRO A 91 0.79 19.11 -7.46
CA PRO A 91 -0.61 18.87 -7.11
C PRO A 91 -0.83 17.52 -6.42
N TYR A 92 0.18 16.64 -6.40
CA TYR A 92 0.12 15.34 -5.76
C TYR A 92 0.91 15.33 -4.45
N ALA A 93 0.20 15.06 -3.35
CA ALA A 93 0.81 14.95 -2.03
C ALA A 93 1.87 13.84 -1.99
N LYS A 94 3.03 14.15 -1.42
CA LYS A 94 4.12 13.19 -1.16
C LYS A 94 4.51 13.23 0.31
N ARG A 95 4.62 12.06 0.94
CA ARG A 95 5.19 11.89 2.29
C ARG A 95 6.47 11.08 2.18
N TYR A 96 7.56 11.61 2.74
CA TYR A 96 8.88 10.98 2.73
C TYR A 96 9.16 10.35 4.08
N CYS A 97 9.74 9.16 4.06
CA CYS A 97 9.96 8.35 5.24
C CYS A 97 11.32 7.65 5.18
N SER A 98 11.88 7.33 6.34
CA SER A 98 13.02 6.41 6.49
C SER A 98 12.65 5.25 7.43
N ALA A 99 13.34 4.12 7.28
CA ALA A 99 13.16 2.94 8.12
C ALA A 99 14.38 2.01 8.09
N GLN A 100 14.42 1.07 9.03
CA GLN A 100 15.30 -0.10 9.02
C GLN A 100 14.51 -1.35 8.66
N LEU A 101 14.83 -1.98 7.53
CA LEU A 101 14.14 -3.17 7.03
C LEU A 101 14.87 -4.43 7.44
N ALA A 102 14.18 -5.32 8.16
CA ALA A 102 14.65 -6.68 8.40
C ALA A 102 14.39 -7.53 7.15
N LEU A 103 15.42 -8.19 6.63
CA LEU A 103 15.35 -8.94 5.37
C LEU A 103 15.39 -10.45 5.61
N SER A 104 14.90 -11.23 4.64
CA SER A 104 14.96 -12.70 4.66
C SER A 104 16.38 -13.28 4.72
N SER A 105 17.39 -12.49 4.39
CA SER A 105 18.81 -12.83 4.55
C SER A 105 19.29 -12.77 6.01
N GLY A 106 18.46 -12.28 6.94
CA GLY A 106 18.85 -12.01 8.33
C GLY A 106 19.54 -10.66 8.54
N MET A 107 19.79 -9.90 7.47
CA MET A 107 20.36 -8.55 7.57
C MET A 107 19.28 -7.50 7.84
N VAL A 108 19.66 -6.44 8.55
CA VAL A 108 18.88 -5.20 8.65
C VAL A 108 19.50 -4.16 7.72
N ASN A 109 18.70 -3.58 6.84
CA ASN A 109 19.18 -2.58 5.87
C ASN A 109 18.43 -1.25 6.05
N PRO A 110 19.14 -0.10 6.07
CA PRO A 110 18.49 1.20 6.00
C PRO A 110 17.79 1.39 4.66
N ALA A 111 16.61 1.99 4.69
CA ALA A 111 15.80 2.25 3.51
C ALA A 111 15.09 3.60 3.62
N TYR A 112 14.80 4.16 2.45
CA TYR A 112 14.02 5.37 2.27
C TYR A 112 12.85 5.07 1.35
N TYR A 113 11.71 5.68 1.60
CA TYR A 113 10.56 5.54 0.73
C TYR A 113 9.72 6.80 0.70
N VAL A 114 9.06 7.01 -0.43
CA VAL A 114 8.09 8.09 -0.63
C VAL A 114 6.73 7.49 -0.89
N ILE A 115 5.72 7.98 -0.16
CA ILE A 115 4.32 7.68 -0.38
C ILE A 115 3.77 8.78 -1.27
N ALA A 116 3.44 8.43 -2.52
CA ALA A 116 2.99 9.38 -3.51
C ALA A 116 1.53 9.14 -3.86
N GLN A 117 0.75 10.22 -3.79
CA GLN A 117 -0.63 10.24 -4.21
C GLN A 117 -0.75 10.07 -5.72
N ASN A 118 -1.75 9.32 -6.18
CA ASN A 118 -1.98 8.95 -7.57
C ASN A 118 -0.88 8.11 -8.25
N TYR A 119 0.00 7.47 -7.47
CA TYR A 119 1.01 6.56 -8.03
C TYR A 119 0.57 5.08 -8.02
N GLY A 120 -0.69 4.81 -7.65
CA GLY A 120 -1.26 3.46 -7.69
C GLY A 120 -1.65 3.03 -9.10
N PHE A 121 -2.32 1.88 -9.19
CA PHE A 121 -2.76 1.32 -10.47
C PHE A 121 -3.64 2.33 -11.23
N VAL A 122 -3.30 2.57 -12.51
CA VAL A 122 -3.97 3.53 -13.40
C VAL A 122 -4.19 4.93 -12.80
N GLY A 123 -3.29 5.37 -11.91
CA GLY A 123 -3.34 6.71 -11.31
C GLY A 123 -4.34 6.86 -10.16
N VAL A 124 -4.87 5.75 -9.64
CA VAL A 124 -5.84 5.74 -8.52
C VAL A 124 -5.12 5.45 -7.20
N SER A 125 -5.65 6.00 -6.10
CA SER A 125 -5.12 5.83 -4.73
C SER A 125 -3.72 6.41 -4.55
N TRP A 126 -2.85 5.75 -3.81
CA TRP A 126 -1.45 6.09 -3.56
C TRP A 126 -0.59 4.85 -3.80
N ASN A 127 0.73 5.05 -3.92
CA ASN A 127 1.69 3.96 -3.93
C ASN A 127 2.99 4.40 -3.26
N VAL A 128 3.90 3.45 -3.05
CA VAL A 128 5.23 3.71 -2.51
C VAL A 128 6.31 3.42 -3.54
N GLU A 129 7.34 4.25 -3.52
CA GLU A 129 8.63 3.95 -4.13
C GLU A 129 9.65 3.78 -3.01
N THR A 130 10.36 2.65 -2.98
CA THR A 130 11.25 2.27 -1.89
C THR A 130 12.64 2.00 -2.42
N CYS A 131 13.65 2.52 -1.73
CA CYS A 131 15.05 2.25 -2.02
C CYS A 131 15.81 1.82 -0.75
N MET A 132 16.57 0.73 -0.85
CA MET A 132 17.50 0.29 0.19
C MET A 132 18.89 0.87 -0.07
N THR A 133 19.45 1.60 0.90
CA THR A 133 20.78 2.21 0.75
C THR A 133 21.84 1.14 0.48
N GLY A 134 22.71 1.40 -0.50
CA GLY A 134 23.77 0.47 -0.91
C GLY A 134 23.30 -0.76 -1.70
N LYS A 135 21.98 -0.90 -1.95
CA LYS A 135 21.41 -2.03 -2.70
C LYS A 135 20.79 -1.65 -4.05
N ASP A 136 20.70 -0.36 -4.36
CA ASP A 136 20.31 0.12 -5.69
C ASP A 136 21.47 -0.01 -6.69
N LYS A 137 21.62 -1.20 -7.27
CA LYS A 137 22.75 -1.57 -8.15
C LYS A 137 22.89 -0.69 -9.40
N TRP A 138 21.78 -0.18 -9.91
CA TRP A 138 21.73 0.57 -11.17
C TRP A 138 21.32 2.03 -10.99
N PHE A 139 21.34 2.53 -9.74
CA PHE A 139 21.01 3.92 -9.41
C PHE A 139 19.65 4.37 -9.93
N VAL A 140 18.65 3.47 -9.93
CA VAL A 140 17.27 3.80 -10.35
C VAL A 140 16.68 4.92 -9.49
N TYR A 141 17.05 4.95 -8.22
CA TYR A 141 16.63 5.96 -7.25
C TYR A 141 17.71 7.03 -7.00
N GLY A 142 18.65 7.19 -7.93
CA GLY A 142 19.74 8.15 -7.83
C GLY A 142 20.82 7.74 -6.82
N ALA A 143 21.80 8.63 -6.64
CA ALA A 143 22.88 8.41 -5.67
C ALA A 143 22.30 8.36 -4.24
N ASN A 144 22.57 7.26 -3.52
CA ASN A 144 22.11 7.05 -2.15
C ASN A 144 20.58 7.22 -1.97
N CYS A 145 19.77 6.74 -2.91
CA CYS A 145 18.30 6.81 -2.82
C CYS A 145 17.71 8.24 -2.85
N SER A 146 18.43 9.22 -3.41
CA SER A 146 18.06 10.64 -3.35
C SER A 146 16.67 10.97 -3.91
N THR A 147 16.15 10.21 -4.87
CA THR A 147 14.84 10.51 -5.47
C THR A 147 13.65 10.19 -4.56
N VAL A 148 13.84 9.29 -3.60
CA VAL A 148 12.83 8.90 -2.60
C VAL A 148 13.11 9.49 -1.21
N MET A 149 14.08 10.40 -1.12
CA MET A 149 14.36 11.20 0.05
C MET A 149 13.66 12.56 -0.03
N MET A 150 13.41 13.17 1.13
CA MET A 150 12.95 14.55 1.18
C MET A 150 14.00 15.45 0.52
N PRO A 151 13.64 16.24 -0.51
CA PRO A 151 14.57 17.17 -1.14
C PRO A 151 15.01 18.25 -0.14
N PRO A 152 16.26 18.76 -0.24
CA PRO A 152 16.69 19.89 0.56
C PRO A 152 15.82 21.11 0.26
N SER A 153 15.53 21.91 1.29
CA SER A 153 14.86 23.21 1.12
C SER A 153 15.74 24.11 0.26
N GLN A 154 15.20 24.56 -0.88
CA GLN A 154 15.84 25.51 -1.80
C GLN A 154 15.66 26.94 -1.31
#